data_AF-A0A397JEA6-F1
#
_entry.id   AF-A0A397JEA6-F1
#
_cell.length_a   1.000
_cell.length_b   1.000
_cell.length_c   1.000
_cell.angle_alpha   90.00
_cell.angle_beta   90.00
_cell.angle_gamma   90.00
#
_symmetry.space_group_name_H-M   'P 1'
#
loop_
_entity.id
_entity.type
_entity.pdbx_description
1 polymer ?
#
loop_
_entity_poly.entity_id
_entity_poly.type
_entity_poly.pdbx_seq_one_letter_code
_entity_poly.pdbx_strand_id
1 'polypeptide(L)'
;MTKKLKTVIFPSKILDSVKKFNFRHLENETATKIYIDHENLKIVIKPNYEDQYGYHTEPKIDTAKDQIEEMVKNYEKNFRKSNKRVEKDPSVHPYYYHYNNKHENSIALRREKKNQRKEIMQEIELNIKNHK
;
A
#
# COMPACT_ATOMS: atom_id res chain seq x y z
N MET A 1 -19.87 -8.41 -19.22
CA MET A 1 -19.24 -7.18 -18.70
C MET A 1 -18.04 -7.54 -17.83
N THR A 2 -16.83 -7.15 -18.21
CA THR A 2 -15.61 -7.34 -17.41
C THR A 2 -15.67 -6.47 -16.15
N LYS A 3 -15.70 -7.09 -14.96
CA LYS A 3 -15.60 -6.41 -13.66
C LYS A 3 -14.26 -5.66 -13.60
N LYS A 4 -14.25 -4.37 -13.93
CA LYS A 4 -13.01 -3.57 -13.99
C LYS A 4 -12.56 -3.23 -12.57
N LEU A 5 -11.59 -4.00 -12.08
CA LEU A 5 -10.77 -3.68 -10.91
C LEU A 5 -9.97 -2.41 -11.20
N LYS A 6 -9.74 -1.57 -10.18
CA LYS A 6 -8.74 -0.50 -10.22
C LYS A 6 -7.74 -0.64 -9.08
N THR A 7 -6.56 -0.06 -9.26
CA THR A 7 -5.49 -0.08 -8.26
C THR A 7 -4.80 1.27 -8.17
N VAL A 8 -4.40 1.65 -6.96
CA VAL A 8 -3.58 2.84 -6.67
C VAL A 8 -2.27 2.38 -6.03
N ILE A 9 -1.14 2.75 -6.63
CA ILE A 9 0.20 2.41 -6.12
C ILE A 9 0.66 3.51 -5.17
N PHE A 10 1.32 3.15 -4.08
CA PHE A 10 1.86 4.10 -3.12
C PHE A 10 3.31 3.77 -2.74
N PRO A 11 4.13 4.76 -2.36
CA PRO A 11 5.53 4.51 -1.98
C PRO A 11 5.65 3.84 -0.60
N SER A 12 6.68 3.01 -0.42
CA SER A 12 6.91 2.26 0.83
C SER A 12 6.99 3.15 2.08
N LYS A 13 7.56 4.35 1.93
CA LYS A 13 7.76 5.33 3.01
C LYS A 13 6.49 5.80 3.72
N ILE A 14 5.32 5.65 3.08
CA ILE A 14 4.03 6.01 3.68
C ILE A 14 3.20 4.76 4.06
N LEU A 15 3.77 3.55 3.97
CA LEU A 15 3.05 2.30 4.24
C LEU A 15 2.41 2.28 5.63
N ASP A 16 3.12 2.75 6.66
CA ASP A 16 2.59 2.75 8.03
C ASP A 16 1.44 3.75 8.23
N SER A 17 1.41 4.82 7.43
CA SER A 17 0.29 5.75 7.38
C SER A 17 -0.89 5.15 6.61
N VAL A 18 -0.62 4.57 5.42
CA VAL A 18 -1.64 3.95 4.57
C VAL A 18 -2.35 2.80 5.28
N LYS A 19 -1.64 2.00 6.09
CA LYS A 19 -2.21 0.94 6.94
C LYS A 19 -3.31 1.42 7.89
N LYS A 20 -3.31 2.71 8.25
CA LYS A 20 -4.28 3.31 9.17
C LYS A 20 -5.45 3.96 8.44
N PHE A 21 -5.47 3.94 7.10
CA PHE A 21 -6.58 4.52 6.35
C PHE A 21 -7.86 3.72 6.59
N ASN A 22 -8.93 4.44 6.89
CA ASN A 22 -10.27 3.87 6.99
C ASN A 22 -11.04 4.25 5.73
N PHE A 23 -11.32 3.25 4.89
CA PHE A 23 -12.04 3.45 3.64
C PHE A 23 -13.55 3.23 3.76
N ARG A 24 -14.09 2.88 4.93
CA ARG A 24 -15.49 2.46 5.07
C ARG A 24 -16.50 3.49 4.57
N HIS A 25 -16.22 4.78 4.82
CA HIS A 25 -17.07 5.86 4.30
C HIS A 25 -17.04 5.89 2.77
N LEU A 26 -15.84 5.81 2.19
CA LEU A 26 -15.63 5.80 0.74
C LEU A 26 -16.23 4.58 0.07
N GLU A 27 -16.07 3.40 0.67
CA GLU A 27 -16.66 2.13 0.20
C GLU A 27 -18.18 2.24 0.08
N ASN A 28 -18.83 2.83 1.09
CA ASN A 28 -20.28 3.05 1.08
C ASN A 28 -20.71 4.10 0.04
N GLU A 29 -20.01 5.23 -0.03
CA GLU A 29 -20.36 6.33 -0.95
C GLU A 29 -20.22 5.93 -2.43
N THR A 30 -19.22 5.09 -2.72
CA THR A 30 -18.88 4.69 -4.11
C THR A 30 -19.39 3.31 -4.48
N ALA A 31 -20.05 2.60 -3.56
CA ALA A 31 -20.42 1.19 -3.73
C ALA A 31 -19.20 0.36 -4.20
N THR A 32 -18.09 0.48 -3.47
CA THR A 32 -16.85 -0.27 -3.74
C THR A 32 -16.39 -1.06 -2.52
N LYS A 33 -15.51 -2.04 -2.75
CA LYS A 33 -14.72 -2.70 -1.71
C LYS A 33 -13.25 -2.37 -1.94
N ILE A 34 -12.60 -1.90 -0.90
CA ILE A 34 -11.23 -1.37 -0.94
C ILE A 34 -10.35 -2.19 0.01
N TYR A 35 -9.22 -2.68 -0.48
CA TYR A 35 -8.24 -3.41 0.33
C TYR A 35 -6.84 -2.90 0.08
N ILE A 36 -6.02 -2.96 1.12
CA ILE A 36 -4.62 -2.59 1.03
C ILE A 36 -3.80 -3.87 0.87
N ASP A 37 -3.12 -4.00 -0.26
CA ASP A 37 -2.10 -5.02 -0.47
C ASP A 37 -0.74 -4.45 -0.02
N HIS A 38 -0.37 -4.83 1.21
CA HIS A 38 0.85 -4.35 1.86
C HIS A 38 2.13 -4.92 1.24
N GLU A 39 2.06 -6.08 0.58
CA GLU A 39 3.22 -6.73 -0.02
C GLU A 39 3.60 -6.04 -1.33
N ASN A 40 2.59 -5.67 -2.11
CA ASN A 40 2.75 -5.04 -3.42
C ASN A 40 2.61 -3.51 -3.40
N LEU A 41 2.44 -2.91 -2.21
CA LEU A 41 2.30 -1.46 -2.01
C LEU A 41 1.21 -0.84 -2.91
N LYS A 42 0.06 -1.51 -2.97
CA LYS A 42 -1.09 -1.07 -3.77
C LYS A 42 -2.38 -1.12 -2.97
N ILE A 43 -3.26 -0.17 -3.22
CA ILE A 43 -4.64 -0.18 -2.78
C ILE A 43 -5.45 -0.70 -3.95
N VAL A 44 -6.30 -1.68 -3.69
CA VAL A 44 -7.10 -2.39 -4.69
C VAL A 44 -8.55 -2.03 -4.47
N ILE A 45 -9.24 -1.67 -5.55
CA ILE A 45 -10.62 -1.19 -5.55
C ILE A 45 -11.44 -2.13 -6.43
N LYS A 46 -12.43 -2.79 -5.85
CA LYS A 46 -13.40 -3.64 -6.57
C LYS A 46 -14.78 -3.02 -6.53
N PRO A 47 -15.59 -3.22 -7.59
CA PRO A 47 -17.00 -2.88 -7.53
C PRO A 47 -17.71 -3.70 -6.45
N ASN A 48 -18.62 -3.07 -5.73
CA ASN A 48 -19.58 -3.73 -4.87
C ASN A 48 -20.99 -3.42 -5.39
N TYR A 49 -21.62 -4.41 -6.01
CA TYR A 49 -22.91 -4.21 -6.67
C TYR A 49 -24.09 -4.30 -5.71
N GLU A 50 -23.86 -4.68 -4.46
CA GLU A 50 -24.89 -4.81 -3.43
C GLU A 50 -24.52 -3.85 -2.29
N ASP A 51 -25.44 -2.96 -1.97
CA ASP A 51 -25.30 -2.12 -0.78
C ASP A 51 -25.54 -2.94 0.50
N GLN A 52 -25.41 -2.31 1.66
CA GLN A 52 -25.63 -2.96 2.96
C GLN A 52 -27.06 -3.47 3.19
N TYR A 53 -28.01 -3.13 2.31
CA TYR A 53 -29.41 -3.54 2.35
C TYR A 53 -29.78 -4.53 1.23
N GLY A 54 -28.81 -4.93 0.40
CA GLY A 54 -29.01 -5.87 -0.70
C GLY A 54 -29.55 -5.25 -2.00
N TYR A 55 -29.60 -3.91 -2.11
CA TYR A 55 -30.01 -3.25 -3.35
C TYR A 55 -28.87 -3.16 -4.36
N HIS A 56 -29.22 -3.35 -5.63
CA HIS A 56 -28.28 -3.20 -6.73
C HIS A 56 -27.86 -1.73 -6.88
N THR A 57 -26.58 -1.45 -6.65
CA THR A 57 -26.03 -0.09 -6.75
C THR A 57 -24.94 -0.04 -7.81
N GLU A 58 -24.96 1.01 -8.63
CA GLU A 58 -23.92 1.20 -9.65
C GLU A 58 -22.62 1.71 -9.00
N PRO A 59 -21.50 0.96 -9.14
CA PRO A 59 -20.26 1.26 -8.44
C PRO A 59 -19.48 2.40 -9.13
N LYS A 60 -19.15 3.44 -8.36
CA LYS A 60 -18.37 4.62 -8.79
C LYS A 60 -16.87 4.38 -8.60
N ILE A 61 -16.33 3.37 -9.28
CA ILE A 61 -14.94 2.91 -9.09
C ILE A 61 -13.91 4.00 -9.42
N ASP A 62 -14.13 4.79 -10.48
CA ASP A 62 -13.19 5.83 -10.89
C ASP A 62 -13.17 6.98 -9.87
N THR A 63 -14.33 7.37 -9.31
CA THR A 63 -14.41 8.34 -8.21
C THR A 63 -13.64 7.84 -6.97
N ALA A 64 -13.82 6.57 -6.59
CA ALA A 64 -13.09 5.97 -5.48
C ALA A 64 -11.57 6.01 -5.72
N LYS A 65 -11.14 5.69 -6.96
CA LYS A 65 -9.73 5.71 -7.34
C LYS A 65 -9.13 7.11 -7.21
N ASP A 66 -9.82 8.12 -7.74
CA ASP A 66 -9.30 9.50 -7.75
C ASP A 66 -9.17 10.06 -6.34
N GLN A 67 -10.16 9.81 -5.46
CA GLN A 67 -10.09 10.22 -4.06
C GLN A 67 -8.97 9.51 -3.30
N ILE A 68 -8.77 8.20 -3.52
CA ILE A 68 -7.65 7.46 -2.91
C ILE A 68 -6.30 7.99 -3.40
N GLU A 69 -6.16 8.27 -4.70
CA GLU A 69 -4.94 8.87 -5.25
C GLU A 69 -4.64 10.23 -4.62
N GLU A 70 -5.67 11.05 -4.42
CA GLU A 70 -5.51 12.35 -3.77
C GLU A 70 -5.08 12.19 -2.29
N MET A 71 -5.72 11.27 -1.55
CA MET A 71 -5.33 10.95 -0.17
C MET A 71 -3.85 10.53 -0.11
N VAL A 72 -3.44 9.59 -0.96
CA VAL A 72 -2.05 9.12 -1.05
C VAL A 72 -1.08 10.27 -1.35
N LYS A 73 -1.39 11.12 -2.35
CA LYS A 73 -0.57 12.29 -2.71
C LYS A 73 -0.46 13.29 -1.56
N ASN A 74 -1.56 13.58 -0.88
CA ASN A 74 -1.60 14.51 0.25
C ASN A 74 -0.76 14.00 1.43
N TYR A 75 -0.88 12.70 1.76
CA TYR A 75 -0.04 12.08 2.78
C TYR A 75 1.45 12.09 2.40
N GLU A 76 1.78 11.79 1.15
CA GLU A 76 3.17 11.84 0.70
C GLU A 76 3.75 13.26 0.79
N LYS A 77 2.97 14.28 0.40
CA LYS A 77 3.37 15.70 0.50
C LYS A 77 3.57 16.12 1.95
N ASN A 78 2.69 15.71 2.86
CA ASN A 78 2.79 16.00 4.29
C ASN A 78 3.99 15.29 4.92
N PHE A 79 4.24 14.04 4.55
CA PHE A 79 5.44 13.31 4.96
C PHE A 79 6.71 14.05 4.51
N ARG A 80 6.81 14.44 3.24
CA ARG A 80 7.96 15.23 2.73
C ARG A 80 8.13 16.56 3.46
N LYS A 81 7.04 17.26 3.81
CA LYS A 81 7.11 18.53 4.56
C LYS A 81 7.54 18.33 6.01
N SER A 82 7.06 17.27 6.67
CA SER A 82 7.47 16.90 8.01
C SER A 82 8.97 16.60 8.05
N ASN A 83 9.47 15.78 7.11
CA ASN A 83 10.88 15.44 6.98
C ASN A 83 11.77 16.69 6.82
N LYS A 84 11.38 17.63 5.94
CA LYS A 84 12.10 18.90 5.75
C LYS A 84 12.12 19.80 6.98
N ARG A 85 11.12 19.71 7.86
CA ARG A 85 11.10 20.45 9.13
C ARG A 85 12.03 19.81 10.15
N VAL A 86 12.07 18.48 10.20
CA VAL A 86 13.00 17.74 11.08
C VAL A 86 14.46 17.94 10.67
N GLU A 87 14.75 18.04 9.37
CA GLU A 87 16.10 18.39 8.88
C GLU A 87 16.56 19.79 9.32
N LYS A 88 15.62 20.72 9.57
CA LYS A 88 15.92 22.10 9.98
C LYS A 88 16.00 22.26 11.50
N ASP A 89 15.26 21.46 12.26
CA ASP A 89 15.33 21.44 13.73
C ASP A 89 15.06 20.02 14.28
N PRO A 90 16.13 19.24 14.55
CA PRO A 90 16.01 17.88 15.08
C PRO A 90 15.42 17.81 16.49
N SER A 91 15.48 18.91 17.26
CA SER A 91 15.05 18.93 18.67
C SER A 91 13.53 18.87 18.84
N VAL A 92 12.78 19.21 17.77
CA VAL A 92 11.31 19.29 17.79
C VAL A 92 10.66 17.90 17.63
N HIS A 93 11.40 16.86 17.24
CA HIS A 93 10.83 15.53 17.00
C HIS A 93 11.74 14.36 17.42
N PRO A 94 11.84 14.04 18.72
CA PRO A 94 12.66 12.91 19.22
C PRO A 94 12.23 11.53 18.66
N TYR A 95 10.98 11.39 18.20
CA TYR A 95 10.46 10.13 17.65
C TYR A 95 10.82 9.86 16.18
N TYR A 96 11.32 10.86 15.45
CA TYR A 96 11.52 10.78 14.01
C TYR A 96 12.78 9.96 13.63
N TYR A 97 13.87 10.10 14.38
CA TYR A 97 15.08 9.29 14.19
C TYR A 97 14.83 7.80 14.41
N HIS A 98 13.92 7.46 15.33
CA HIS A 98 13.55 6.08 15.64
C HIS A 98 12.70 5.44 14.53
N TYR A 99 11.89 6.22 13.83
CA TYR A 99 11.07 5.75 12.70
C TYR A 99 11.88 5.52 11.43
N ASN A 100 12.82 6.41 11.08
CA ASN A 100 13.66 6.22 9.88
C ASN A 100 14.61 5.03 10.01
N ASN A 101 15.30 4.88 11.15
CA ASN A 101 16.18 3.73 11.37
C ASN A 101 15.42 2.39 11.40
N LYS A 102 14.22 2.33 11.98
CA LYS A 102 13.40 1.11 11.97
C LYS A 102 12.83 0.81 10.58
N HIS A 103 12.48 1.82 9.80
CA HIS A 103 11.90 1.63 8.48
C HIS A 103 12.95 1.20 7.45
N GLU A 104 14.14 1.81 7.46
CA GLU A 104 15.27 1.38 6.62
C GLU A 104 15.70 -0.06 6.94
N ASN A 105 15.80 -0.41 8.23
CA ASN A 105 16.06 -1.79 8.65
C ASN A 105 14.96 -2.75 8.17
N SER A 106 13.68 -2.35 8.19
CA SER A 106 12.58 -3.18 7.70
C SER A 106 12.64 -3.40 6.18
N ILE A 107 13.11 -2.42 5.42
CA ILE A 107 13.22 -2.49 3.95
C ILE A 107 14.43 -3.34 3.57
N ALA A 108 15.57 -3.16 4.26
CA ALA A 108 16.74 -4.00 4.07
C ALA A 108 16.43 -5.48 4.34
N LEU A 109 15.78 -5.77 5.49
CA LEU A 109 15.39 -7.13 5.87
C LEU A 109 14.41 -7.77 4.86
N ARG A 110 13.51 -6.97 4.26
CA ARG A 110 12.60 -7.46 3.20
C ARG A 110 13.32 -7.76 1.90
N ARG A 111 14.31 -6.94 1.51
CA ARG A 111 15.13 -7.19 0.31
C ARG A 111 15.97 -8.45 0.49
N GLU A 112 16.54 -8.64 1.66
CA GLU A 112 17.33 -9.82 2.02
C GLU A 112 16.50 -11.11 1.97
N LYS A 113 15.32 -11.13 2.60
CA LYS A 113 14.38 -12.27 2.50
C LYS A 113 13.91 -12.57 1.07
N LYS A 114 13.75 -11.53 0.24
CA LYS A 114 13.37 -11.70 -1.17
C LYS A 114 14.51 -12.33 -1.98
N ASN A 115 15.75 -11.96 -1.70
CA ASN A 115 16.92 -12.54 -2.36
C ASN A 115 17.14 -13.99 -1.92
N GLN A 116 17.04 -14.29 -0.62
CA GLN A 116 17.10 -15.67 -0.10
C GLN A 116 16.04 -16.58 -0.76
N ARG A 117 14.80 -16.09 -0.93
CA ARG A 117 13.77 -16.86 -1.65
C ARG A 117 14.13 -17.13 -3.12
N LYS A 118 14.82 -16.20 -3.79
CA LYS A 118 15.25 -16.41 -5.18
C LYS A 118 16.35 -17.46 -5.27
N GLU A 119 17.32 -17.41 -4.36
CA GLU A 119 18.42 -18.39 -4.31
C GLU A 119 17.88 -19.80 -4.06
N ILE A 120 16.98 -19.97 -3.08
CA ILE A 120 16.33 -21.26 -2.79
C ILE A 120 15.57 -21.79 -4.02
N MET A 121 14.84 -20.93 -4.73
CA MET A 121 14.10 -21.35 -5.93
C MET A 121 15.04 -21.76 -7.07
N GLN A 122 16.17 -21.06 -7.23
CA GLN A 122 17.20 -21.41 -8.22
C GLN A 122 17.88 -22.74 -7.88
N GLU A 123 18.20 -23.00 -6.61
CA GLU A 123 18.74 -24.29 -6.17
C GLU A 123 17.76 -25.44 -6.39
N ILE A 124 16.47 -25.23 -6.10
CA ILE A 124 15.42 -26.23 -6.38
C ILE A 124 15.35 -26.53 -7.88
N GLU A 125 15.34 -25.49 -8.73
CA GLU A 125 15.33 -25.67 -10.20
C GLU A 125 16.58 -26.40 -10.71
N LEU A 126 17.76 -26.10 -10.15
CA LEU A 126 19.02 -26.75 -10.53
C LEU A 126 19.04 -28.23 -10.11
N ASN A 127 18.60 -28.53 -8.89
CA ASN A 127 18.50 -29.92 -8.41
C ASN A 127 17.49 -30.73 -9.21
N ILE A 128 16.34 -30.14 -9.59
CA ILE A 128 15.36 -30.81 -10.46
C ILE A 128 15.94 -31.09 -11.86
N LYS A 129 16.81 -30.21 -12.38
CA LYS A 129 17.50 -30.43 -13.66
C LYS A 129 18.58 -31.50 -13.59
N ASN A 130 19.31 -31.61 -12.49
CA ASN A 130 20.39 -32.58 -12.32
C ASN A 130 19.90 -34.01 -11.97
N HIS A 131 18.64 -34.14 -11.54
CA HIS A 131 17.99 -35.43 -11.24
C HIS A 131 16.95 -35.87 -12.28
N LYS A 132 16.99 -35.29 -13.48
CA LYS A 132 16.30 -35.77 -14.69
C LYS A 132 17.32 -36.34 -15.67
#